data_AF-R1HEB2-F1
#
_entry.id   AF-R1HEB2-F1
#
_cell.length_a   1.000
_cell.length_b   1.000
_cell.length_c   1.000
_cell.angle_alpha   90.00
_cell.angle_beta   90.00
_cell.angle_gamma   90.00
#
_symmetry.space_group_name_H-M   'P 1'
#
loop_
_entity.id
_entity.type
_entity.pdbx_description
1 polymer ?
#
loop_
_entity_poly.entity_id
_entity_poly.type
_entity_poly.pdbx_seq_one_letter_code
_entity_poly.pdbx_strand_id
1 'polypeptide(L)'
;MNAIIQDDDGVNAVFKADIAAKNFIITVHREALRQIQRQLLMLRRANLPNTNVYAIRSLLAACRRERLTIATCLDMIAFQEDLLDEKAGRDAAIENGTYLEWLGWEPCDQLHGLGETIK
;
A
#
# COMPACT_ATOMS: atom_id res chain seq x y z
N MET A 1 -29.10 -18.11 -0.05
CA MET A 1 -27.87 -17.94 0.74
C MET A 1 -26.99 -16.94 -0.02
N ASN A 2 -27.29 -15.63 0.05
CA ASN A 2 -26.67 -14.59 -0.82
C ASN A 2 -26.08 -13.43 0.00
N ALA A 3 -25.65 -13.68 1.24
CA ALA A 3 -25.18 -12.62 2.13
C ALA A 3 -23.68 -12.27 1.96
N ILE A 4 -22.90 -13.07 1.21
CA ILE A 4 -21.44 -12.89 1.13
C ILE A 4 -21.04 -11.84 0.09
N ILE A 5 -21.88 -11.56 -0.92
CA ILE A 5 -21.56 -10.61 -2.00
C ILE A 5 -21.83 -9.15 -1.59
N GLN A 6 -22.61 -8.91 -0.52
CA GLN A 6 -23.13 -7.58 -0.21
C GLN A 6 -22.20 -6.68 0.64
N ASP A 7 -21.11 -7.21 1.20
CA ASP A 7 -20.18 -6.44 2.07
C ASP A 7 -18.86 -6.06 1.36
N ASP A 8 -18.69 -6.46 0.09
CA ASP A 8 -17.42 -6.31 -0.64
C ASP A 8 -17.18 -4.91 -1.22
N ASP A 9 -18.24 -4.13 -1.47
CA ASP A 9 -18.12 -2.75 -1.96
C ASP A 9 -17.63 -1.79 -0.86
N GLY A 10 -18.00 -2.06 0.40
CA GLY A 10 -17.54 -1.29 1.55
C GLY A 10 -16.03 -1.40 1.75
N VAL A 11 -15.48 -2.61 1.58
CA VAL A 11 -14.03 -2.87 1.70
C VAL A 11 -13.23 -2.10 0.65
N ASN A 12 -13.69 -2.09 -0.61
CA ASN A 12 -13.05 -1.30 -1.68
C ASN A 12 -13.07 0.19 -1.38
N ALA A 13 -14.20 0.71 -0.89
CA ALA A 13 -14.33 2.12 -0.53
C ALA A 13 -13.37 2.50 0.60
N VAL A 14 -13.19 1.62 1.59
CA VAL A 14 -12.25 1.82 2.71
C VAL A 14 -10.80 1.87 2.22
N PHE A 15 -10.36 0.93 1.39
CA PHE A 15 -9.00 0.95 0.84
C PHE A 15 -8.74 2.20 0.00
N LYS A 16 -9.67 2.56 -0.90
CA LYS A 16 -9.55 3.78 -1.71
C LYS A 16 -9.49 5.05 -0.84
N ALA A 17 -10.29 5.11 0.22
CA ALA A 17 -10.27 6.22 1.17
C ALA A 17 -8.94 6.31 1.93
N ASP A 18 -8.39 5.17 2.40
CA ASP A 18 -7.10 5.14 3.09
C ASP A 18 -5.94 5.50 2.13
N ILE A 19 -5.94 5.00 0.89
CA ILE A 19 -4.97 5.41 -0.14
C ILE A 19 -5.02 6.92 -0.37
N ALA A 20 -6.21 7.51 -0.47
CA ALA A 20 -6.36 8.96 -0.60
C ALA A 20 -5.81 9.71 0.63
N ALA A 21 -6.09 9.22 1.84
CA ALA A 21 -5.56 9.78 3.08
C ALA A 21 -4.02 9.70 3.14
N LYS A 22 -3.42 8.56 2.76
CA LYS A 22 -1.95 8.40 2.70
C LYS A 22 -1.31 9.33 1.68
N ASN A 23 -1.93 9.52 0.51
CA ASN A 23 -1.47 10.49 -0.49
C ASN A 23 -1.50 11.94 0.04
N PHE A 24 -2.53 12.28 0.81
CA PHE A 24 -2.59 13.58 1.49
C PHE A 24 -1.48 13.71 2.54
N ILE A 25 -1.27 12.69 3.38
CA ILE A 25 -0.18 12.62 4.37
C ILE A 25 1.19 12.82 3.69
N ILE A 26 1.45 12.13 2.58
CA ILE A 26 2.68 12.30 1.78
C ILE A 26 2.84 13.76 1.33
N THR A 27 1.76 14.41 0.90
CA THR A 27 1.79 15.81 0.46
C THR A 27 2.20 16.74 1.60
N VAL A 28 1.64 16.53 2.80
CA VAL A 28 2.00 17.29 4.01
C VAL A 28 3.49 17.09 4.36
N HIS A 29 3.97 15.84 4.40
CA HIS A 29 5.37 15.54 4.73
C HIS A 29 6.35 16.07 3.66
N ARG A 30 5.96 16.08 2.38
CA ARG A 30 6.77 16.71 1.31
C ARG A 30 6.92 18.21 1.54
N GLU A 31 5.86 18.89 1.97
CA GLU A 31 5.95 20.32 2.27
C GLU A 31 6.75 20.60 3.54
N ALA A 32 6.59 19.80 4.59
CA ALA A 32 7.44 19.87 5.78
C ALA A 32 8.92 19.71 5.43
N LEU A 33 9.25 18.73 4.58
CA LEU A 33 10.61 18.51 4.10
C LEU A 33 11.17 19.72 3.33
N ARG A 34 10.37 20.37 2.48
CA ARG A 34 10.77 21.62 1.80
C ARG A 34 11.05 22.74 2.79
N GLN A 35 10.24 22.88 3.84
CA GLN A 35 10.45 23.89 4.88
C GLN A 35 11.77 23.65 5.64
N ILE A 36 12.04 22.41 6.04
CA ILE A 36 13.29 22.04 6.73
C ILE A 36 14.50 22.30 5.82
N GLN A 37 14.41 21.95 4.53
CA GLN A 37 15.46 22.23 3.55
C GLN A 37 15.72 23.74 3.40
N ARG A 38 14.69 24.57 3.39
CA ARG A 38 14.84 26.04 3.37
C ARG A 38 15.56 26.55 4.62
N GLN A 39 15.22 26.04 5.80
CA GLN A 39 15.90 26.40 7.05
C GLN A 39 17.39 26.01 7.03
N LEU A 40 17.72 24.82 6.55
CA LEU A 40 19.11 24.38 6.36
C LEU A 40 19.89 25.29 5.40
N LEU A 41 19.25 25.72 4.29
CA LEU A 41 19.86 26.67 3.35
C LEU A 41 20.10 28.04 3.97
N MET A 42 19.16 28.53 4.79
CA MET A 42 19.32 29.80 5.51
C MET A 42 20.50 29.73 6.50
N LEU A 43 20.59 28.66 7.28
CA LEU A 43 21.71 28.44 8.22
C LEU A 43 23.05 28.37 7.49
N ARG A 44 23.11 27.71 6.33
CA ARG A 44 24.32 27.66 5.50
C ARG A 44 24.74 29.04 5.00
N ARG A 45 23.79 29.88 4.57
CA ARG A 45 24.06 31.24 4.06
C ARG A 45 24.48 32.21 5.16
N ALA A 46 24.01 32.00 6.38
CA ALA A 46 24.28 32.89 7.50
C ALA A 46 25.77 32.90 7.93
N ASN A 47 26.58 31.90 7.54
CA ASN A 47 28.03 31.84 7.77
C ASN A 47 28.47 32.20 9.21
N LEU A 48 27.59 31.96 10.18
CA LEU A 48 27.76 32.42 11.55
C LEU A 48 28.68 31.42 12.27
N PRO A 49 29.83 31.86 12.83
CA PRO A 49 30.91 30.99 13.30
C PRO A 49 30.54 30.13 14.52
N ASN A 50 29.39 30.38 15.15
CA ASN A 50 28.87 29.64 16.31
C ASN A 50 27.44 29.10 16.08
N THR A 51 26.97 28.97 14.83
CA THR A 51 25.62 28.45 14.54
C THR A 51 25.53 26.96 14.81
N ASN A 52 25.29 26.66 16.08
CA ASN A 52 24.51 25.56 16.62
C ASN A 52 24.54 24.28 15.77
N VAL A 53 25.67 23.57 15.81
CA VAL A 53 25.84 22.22 15.25
C VAL A 53 24.65 21.32 15.62
N TYR A 54 24.10 21.51 16.82
CA TYR A 54 22.88 20.86 17.27
C TYR A 54 21.66 21.19 16.40
N ALA A 55 21.42 22.46 16.05
CA ALA A 55 20.31 22.87 15.18
C ALA A 55 20.43 22.30 13.76
N ILE A 56 21.65 22.24 13.20
CA ILE A 56 21.86 21.60 11.89
C ILE A 56 21.58 20.09 12.00
N ARG A 57 22.10 19.44 13.05
CA ARG A 57 21.85 18.00 13.28
C ARG A 57 20.37 17.70 13.49
N SER A 58 19.65 18.52 14.23
CA SER A 58 18.22 18.33 14.49
C SER A 58 17.40 18.48 13.20
N LEU A 59 17.71 19.47 12.35
CA LEU A 59 17.06 19.64 11.05
C LEU A 59 17.39 18.49 10.09
N LEU A 60 18.62 18.00 10.06
CA LEU A 60 18.98 16.82 9.26
C LEU A 60 18.27 15.55 9.75
N ALA A 61 18.14 15.37 11.06
CA ALA A 61 17.39 14.26 11.64
C ALA A 61 15.90 14.35 11.29
N ALA A 62 15.31 15.54 11.37
CA ALA A 62 13.94 15.79 10.93
C ALA A 62 13.76 15.44 9.45
N CYS A 63 14.64 15.91 8.55
CA CYS A 63 14.61 15.52 7.13
C CYS A 63 14.61 14.00 6.91
N ARG A 64 15.43 13.25 7.66
CA ARG A 64 15.48 11.79 7.55
C ARG A 64 14.16 11.16 7.98
N ARG A 65 13.58 11.64 9.08
CA ARG A 65 12.28 11.17 9.58
C ARG A 65 11.15 11.44 8.58
N GLU A 66 11.08 12.64 8.01
CA GLU A 66 10.08 12.98 6.99
C GLU A 66 10.19 12.06 5.76
N ARG A 67 11.42 11.78 5.29
CA ARG A 67 11.64 10.86 4.17
C ARG A 67 11.21 9.43 4.49
N LEU A 68 11.49 8.95 5.69
CA LEU A 68 11.09 7.62 6.13
C LEU A 68 9.57 7.52 6.16
N THR A 69 8.87 8.51 6.73
CA THR A 69 7.39 8.52 6.75
C THR A 69 6.82 8.48 5.33
N ILE A 70 7.36 9.27 4.40
CA ILE A 70 6.92 9.24 2.99
C ILE A 70 7.13 7.85 2.39
N ALA A 71 8.29 7.22 2.59
CA ALA A 71 8.58 5.89 2.08
C ALA A 71 7.58 4.86 2.62
N THR A 72 7.36 4.84 3.93
CA THR A 72 6.40 3.93 4.57
C THR A 72 4.98 4.14 4.06
N CYS A 73 4.54 5.39 3.85
CA CYS A 73 3.22 5.64 3.26
C CYS A 73 3.13 5.12 1.82
N LEU A 74 4.18 5.27 1.01
CA LEU A 74 4.22 4.75 -0.36
C LEU A 74 4.17 3.22 -0.38
N ASP A 75 4.94 2.56 0.48
CA ASP A 75 4.94 1.10 0.60
C ASP A 75 3.55 0.58 1.00
N MET A 76 2.88 1.26 1.93
CA MET A 76 1.51 0.91 2.32
C MET A 76 0.49 1.15 1.19
N ILE A 77 0.65 2.21 0.39
CA ILE A 77 -0.22 2.44 -0.78
C ILE A 77 -0.05 1.30 -1.78
N ALA A 78 1.19 0.97 -2.14
CA ALA A 78 1.48 -0.09 -3.11
C ALA A 78 0.87 -1.44 -2.65
N PHE A 79 1.05 -1.79 -1.37
CA PHE A 79 0.44 -2.98 -0.80
C PHE A 79 -1.10 -2.97 -0.88
N GLN A 80 -1.74 -1.82 -0.67
CA GLN A 80 -3.20 -1.70 -0.76
C GLN A 80 -3.70 -1.78 -2.21
N GLU A 81 -2.92 -1.25 -3.16
CA GLU A 81 -3.20 -1.39 -4.58
C GLU A 81 -3.11 -2.85 -5.01
N ASP A 82 -2.08 -3.58 -4.59
CA ASP A 82 -1.93 -5.02 -4.86
C ASP A 82 -3.14 -5.84 -4.34
N LEU A 83 -3.63 -5.53 -3.13
CA LEU A 83 -4.82 -6.19 -2.56
C LEU A 83 -6.11 -5.87 -3.35
N LEU A 84 -6.25 -4.64 -3.84
CA LEU A 84 -7.38 -4.25 -4.67
C LEU A 84 -7.35 -4.97 -6.02
N ASP A 85 -6.16 -5.12 -6.61
CA ASP A 85 -5.96 -5.83 -7.87
C ASP A 85 -6.20 -7.34 -7.71
N GLU A 86 -5.72 -7.95 -6.61
CA GLU A 86 -6.00 -9.35 -6.28
C GLU A 86 -7.52 -9.60 -6.17
N LYS A 87 -8.22 -8.71 -5.46
CA LYS A 87 -9.68 -8.80 -5.33
C LYS A 87 -10.38 -8.62 -6.68
N ALA A 88 -9.95 -7.67 -7.50
CA ALA A 88 -10.53 -7.48 -8.84
C ALA A 88 -10.32 -8.72 -9.74
N GLY A 89 -9.14 -9.34 -9.67
CA GLY A 89 -8.85 -10.59 -10.37
C GLY A 89 -9.73 -11.75 -9.89
N ARG A 90 -9.90 -11.88 -8.57
CA ARG A 90 -10.82 -12.83 -7.93
C ARG A 90 -12.25 -12.65 -8.44
N ASP A 91 -12.75 -11.41 -8.41
CA ASP A 91 -14.13 -11.07 -8.80
C ASP A 91 -14.38 -11.40 -10.28
N ALA A 92 -13.44 -11.04 -11.16
CA ALA A 92 -13.50 -11.39 -12.58
C ALA A 92 -13.48 -12.91 -12.81
N ALA A 93 -12.69 -13.67 -12.04
CA ALA A 93 -12.65 -15.12 -12.15
C ALA A 93 -13.95 -15.78 -11.69
N ILE A 94 -14.60 -15.24 -10.65
CA ILE A 94 -15.93 -15.68 -10.21
C ILE A 94 -16.97 -15.41 -11.30
N GLU A 95 -16.99 -14.21 -11.87
CA GLU A 95 -17.93 -13.83 -12.93
C GLU A 95 -17.77 -14.68 -14.20
N ASN A 96 -16.53 -15.05 -14.54
CA ASN A 96 -16.22 -15.86 -15.71
C ASN A 96 -16.32 -17.38 -15.46
N GLY A 97 -16.62 -17.81 -14.22
CA GLY A 97 -16.67 -19.23 -13.85
C GLY A 97 -15.30 -19.92 -13.80
N THR A 98 -14.20 -19.17 -13.84
CA THR A 98 -12.81 -19.66 -13.83
C THR A 98 -12.14 -19.52 -12.45
N TYR A 99 -12.93 -19.33 -11.39
CA TYR A 99 -12.42 -19.09 -10.04
C TYR A 99 -11.45 -20.17 -9.53
N LEU A 100 -11.71 -21.44 -9.85
CA LEU A 100 -10.81 -22.55 -9.46
C LEU A 100 -9.46 -22.45 -10.18
N GLU A 101 -9.45 -22.12 -11.47
CA GLU A 101 -8.22 -21.91 -12.24
C GLU A 101 -7.43 -20.71 -11.69
N TRP A 102 -8.13 -19.63 -11.31
CA TRP A 102 -7.52 -18.46 -10.69
C TRP A 102 -6.86 -18.77 -9.34
N LEU A 103 -7.45 -19.69 -8.55
CA LEU A 103 -6.85 -20.21 -7.32
C LEU A 103 -5.63 -21.12 -7.58
N GLY A 104 -5.29 -21.40 -8.85
CA GLY A 104 -4.27 -22.38 -9.22
C GLY A 104 -4.69 -23.81 -8.95
N TRP A 105 -6.00 -24.07 -8.84
CA TRP A 105 -6.52 -25.42 -8.69
C TRP A 105 -6.50 -26.12 -10.04
N GLU A 106 -5.66 -27.15 -10.16
CA GLU A 106 -5.68 -28.07 -11.29
C GLU A 106 -6.72 -29.16 -11.05
N PRO A 107 -7.62 -29.44 -12.03
CA PRO A 107 -8.50 -30.59 -11.95
C PRO A 107 -7.68 -31.87 -11.76
N CYS A 108 -7.99 -32.64 -10.72
CA CYS A 108 -7.44 -33.99 -10.58
C CYS A 108 -8.05 -34.88 -11.69
N ASP A 109 -7.33 -35.02 -12.81
CA ASP A 109 -7.69 -35.93 -13.91
C ASP A 109 -7.59 -37.43 -13.53
N GLN A 110 -7.15 -37.75 -12.30
CA GLN A 110 -7.20 -39.12 -11.81
C GLN A 110 -8.62 -39.47 -11.34
N LEU A 111 -9.36 -40.12 -12.24
CA LEU A 111 -10.37 -41.11 -11.85
C LEU A 111 -9.69 -42.14 -10.94
N HIS A 112 -9.65 -41.87 -9.62
CA HIS A 112 -9.47 -42.94 -8.65
C HIS A 112 -10.65 -43.89 -8.87
N GLY A 113 -10.34 -45.07 -9.43
CA GLY A 113 -11.30 -46.08 -9.87
C GLY A 113 -12.17 -46.62 -8.75
N LEU A 114 -13.12 -45.83 -8.27
CA LEU A 114 -14.22 -46.24 -7.41
C LEU A 114 -15.49 -46.28 -8.28
N GLY A 115 -15.41 -47.14 -9.28
CA GLY A 115 -16.48 -47.44 -10.22
C GLY A 115 -16.39 -48.88 -10.71
N GLU A 116 -15.88 -49.80 -9.88
CA GLU A 116 -16.11 -51.21 -10.13
C GLU A 116 -17.59 -51.50 -9.85
N THR A 117 -18.31 -51.65 -10.96
CA THR A 117 -19.63 -52.26 -11.13
C THR A 117 -20.09 -53.13 -9.96
N ILE A 118 -21.13 -52.66 -9.26
CA ILE A 118 -22.03 -53.56 -8.53
C ILE A 118 -22.86 -54.27 -9.61
N LYS A 119 -22.55 -55.56 -9.83
CA LYS A 119 -23.40 -56.50 -10.58
C LYS A 119 -24.63 -56.88 -9.77
#